data_AF-A0YCW5-F1
#
_entry.id   AF-A0YCW5-F1
#
_cell.length_a   1.000
_cell.length_b   1.000
_cell.length_c   1.000
_cell.angle_alpha   90.00
_cell.angle_beta   90.00
_cell.angle_gamma   90.00
#
_symmetry.space_group_name_H-M   'P 1'
#
loop_
_entity.id
_entity.type
_entity.pdbx_description
1 polymer ?
#
loop_
_entity_poly.entity_id
_entity_poly.type
_entity_poly.pdbx_seq_one_letter_code
_entity_poly.pdbx_strand_id
1 'polypeptide(L)'
;MKLPINYVERNMKHVIRSKPPIFLALIATGFYFSVNLVAAQELIEEIIIRAPYESIHVKSTTTPNLKTEIMELKRRVSINDLDLAKYADVAELNSRIESVAKESCQELSELSPLNRSDPAEMSRCKKNAIASTKQQTDQAIAEAN
;
A
#
# COMPACT_ATOMS: atom_id res chain seq x y z
N MET A 1 -21.71 -0.46 -15.65
CA MET A 1 -20.29 -0.25 -15.97
C MET A 1 -19.74 0.82 -15.03
N LYS A 2 -19.07 0.41 -13.94
CA LYS A 2 -18.46 1.33 -12.97
C LYS A 2 -17.01 1.55 -13.42
N LEU A 3 -16.66 2.78 -13.79
CA LEU A 3 -15.30 3.15 -14.21
C LEU A 3 -14.34 3.03 -13.01
N PRO A 4 -13.16 2.41 -13.15
CA PRO A 4 -12.16 2.45 -12.10
C PRO A 4 -11.63 3.88 -11.99
N ILE A 5 -11.77 4.48 -10.80
CA ILE A 5 -11.23 5.79 -10.49
C ILE A 5 -9.72 5.62 -10.32
N ASN A 6 -8.95 5.85 -11.40
CA ASN A 6 -7.49 5.90 -11.36
C ASN A 6 -7.07 7.15 -10.58
N TYR A 7 -6.49 6.98 -9.40
CA TYR A 7 -5.96 8.08 -8.59
C TYR A 7 -4.45 7.91 -8.44
N VAL A 8 -3.70 8.76 -9.13
CA VAL A 8 -2.24 8.85 -8.99
C VAL A 8 -1.94 9.82 -7.85
N GLU A 9 -1.53 9.30 -6.69
CA GLU A 9 -1.22 10.13 -5.54
C GLU A 9 0.29 10.38 -5.45
N ARG A 10 0.73 11.57 -5.85
CA ARG A 10 2.11 12.04 -5.64
C ARG A 10 2.27 12.54 -4.20
N ASN A 11 2.61 11.65 -3.27
CA ASN A 11 2.93 12.04 -1.89
C ASN A 11 4.40 12.41 -1.74
N MET A 12 4.68 13.71 -1.60
CA MET A 12 5.99 14.24 -1.25
C MET A 12 6.17 14.22 0.27
N LYS A 13 6.78 13.16 0.83
CA LYS A 13 7.10 13.13 2.27
C LYS A 13 8.48 13.76 2.53
N HIS A 14 8.48 14.93 3.18
CA HIS A 14 9.68 15.52 3.77
C HIS A 14 9.95 14.88 5.14
N VAL A 15 10.90 13.95 5.22
CA VAL A 15 11.33 13.40 6.51
C VAL A 15 12.40 14.33 7.10
N ILE A 16 11.96 15.32 7.87
CA ILE A 16 12.85 16.15 8.70
C ILE A 16 13.11 15.39 10.00
N ARG A 17 14.33 14.88 10.17
CA ARG A 17 14.76 14.20 11.40
C ARG A 17 15.05 15.23 12.50
N SER A 18 14.01 15.77 13.14
CA SER A 18 14.16 16.60 14.33
C SER A 18 14.24 15.72 15.60
N LYS A 19 15.34 15.83 16.35
CA LYS A 19 15.48 15.20 17.67
C LYS A 19 14.49 15.84 18.66
N PRO A 20 13.68 15.09 19.42
CA PRO A 20 12.83 15.68 20.45
C PRO A 20 13.68 16.05 21.68
N PRO A 21 13.46 17.22 22.32
CA PRO A 21 14.00 17.48 23.64
C PRO A 21 13.27 16.63 24.69
N ILE A 22 14.05 15.99 25.54
CA ILE A 22 13.58 15.21 26.68
C ILE A 22 13.05 16.20 27.74
N PHE A 23 11.73 16.22 27.95
CA PHE A 23 11.13 16.83 29.12
C PHE A 23 10.58 15.73 30.02
N LEU A 24 11.25 15.53 31.16
CA LEU A 24 10.79 14.73 32.29
C LEU A 24 9.72 15.52 33.05
N ALA A 25 8.48 15.02 33.06
CA ALA A 25 7.45 15.46 34.01
C ALA A 25 6.75 14.23 34.60
N LEU A 26 7.05 13.97 35.87
CA LEU A 26 6.34 13.07 36.77
C LEU A 26 4.99 13.69 37.14
N ILE A 27 3.88 13.05 36.79
CA ILE A 27 2.61 13.28 37.49
C ILE A 27 1.87 11.95 37.63
N ALA A 28 1.80 11.49 38.88
CA ALA A 28 0.90 10.44 39.32
C ALA A 28 -0.52 11.01 39.44
N THR A 29 -1.51 10.37 38.84
CA THR A 29 -2.91 10.34 39.29
C THR A 29 -3.70 9.38 38.41
N GLY A 30 -4.29 8.36 39.03
CA GLY A 30 -5.05 7.32 38.36
C GLY A 30 -6.42 7.79 37.91
N PHE A 31 -6.81 7.35 36.71
CA PHE A 31 -8.19 7.33 36.26
C PHE A 31 -8.37 6.10 35.37
N TYR A 32 -8.98 5.04 35.92
CA TYR A 32 -9.34 3.85 35.16
C TYR A 32 -10.59 4.17 34.34
N PHE A 33 -10.40 4.72 33.14
CA PHE A 33 -11.45 4.73 32.12
C PHE A 33 -11.49 3.34 31.46
N SER A 34 -12.47 2.52 31.85
CA SER A 34 -12.84 1.33 31.09
C SER A 34 -13.51 1.79 29.79
N VAL A 35 -12.70 2.02 28.75
CA VAL A 35 -13.19 2.30 27.41
C VAL A 35 -13.78 1.00 26.87
N ASN A 36 -15.11 0.91 26.77
CA ASN A 36 -15.75 -0.12 25.95
C ASN A 36 -15.44 0.22 24.49
N LEU A 37 -14.30 -0.28 24.01
CA LEU A 37 -13.92 -0.16 22.61
C LEU A 37 -14.83 -1.13 21.83
N VAL A 38 -16.00 -0.65 21.44
CA VAL A 38 -16.76 -1.28 20.35
C VAL A 38 -15.95 -0.99 19.10
N ALA A 39 -15.08 -1.93 18.74
CA ALA A 39 -14.46 -1.97 17.43
C ALA A 39 -15.60 -2.23 16.43
N ALA A 40 -16.07 -1.17 15.76
CA ALA A 40 -16.86 -1.34 14.56
C ALA A 40 -16.00 -2.14 13.58
N GLN A 41 -16.39 -3.39 13.31
CA GLN A 41 -15.81 -4.16 12.21
C GLN A 41 -16.22 -3.45 10.92
N GLU A 42 -15.28 -2.67 10.35
CA GLU A 42 -15.41 -2.17 9.00
C GLU A 42 -15.33 -3.37 8.07
N LEU A 43 -16.46 -3.76 7.48
CA LEU A 43 -16.50 -4.81 6.47
C LEU A 43 -15.63 -4.37 5.28
N ILE A 44 -14.60 -5.14 4.95
CA ILE A 44 -13.77 -4.83 3.80
C ILE A 44 -14.55 -5.17 2.52
N GLU A 45 -14.91 -4.16 1.74
CA GLU A 45 -15.59 -4.33 0.43
C GLU A 45 -14.63 -4.30 -0.77
N GLU A 46 -13.43 -3.72 -0.56
CA GLU A 46 -12.45 -3.51 -1.60
C GLU A 46 -11.02 -3.70 -1.07
N ILE A 47 -10.19 -4.37 -1.87
CA ILE A 47 -8.75 -4.49 -1.64
C ILE A 47 -8.02 -3.41 -2.43
N ILE A 48 -7.22 -2.60 -1.74
CA ILE A 48 -6.38 -1.56 -2.36
C ILE A 48 -5.00 -2.13 -2.69
N ILE A 49 -4.67 -2.18 -3.98
CA ILE A 49 -3.34 -2.52 -4.50
C ILE A 49 -2.55 -1.24 -4.69
N ARG A 50 -1.31 -1.23 -4.18
CA ARG A 50 -0.37 -0.12 -4.28
C ARG A 50 0.85 -0.58 -5.05
N ALA A 51 1.03 -0.10 -6.28
CA ALA A 51 2.23 -0.39 -7.06
C ALA A 51 3.26 0.74 -6.85
N PRO A 52 4.33 0.52 -6.07
CA PRO A 52 5.33 1.54 -5.82
C PRO A 52 6.44 1.52 -6.89
N TYR A 53 6.93 2.71 -7.20
CA TYR A 53 8.21 2.96 -7.85
C TYR A 53 9.03 3.92 -6.98
N GLU A 54 10.27 3.55 -6.68
CA GLU A 54 11.21 4.37 -5.94
C GLU A 54 12.36 4.78 -6.86
N SER A 55 12.55 6.08 -7.10
CA SER A 55 13.76 6.60 -7.75
C SER A 55 14.66 7.28 -6.74
N ILE A 56 15.96 6.97 -6.78
CA ILE A 56 16.98 7.66 -5.98
C ILE A 56 17.75 8.59 -6.91
N HIS A 57 17.62 9.89 -6.70
CA HIS A 57 18.38 10.91 -7.42
C HIS A 57 19.55 11.40 -6.55
N VAL A 58 20.78 11.27 -7.07
CA VAL A 58 21.98 11.86 -6.46
C VAL A 58 22.17 13.27 -7.02
N LYS A 59 22.02 14.30 -6.17
CA LYS A 59 22.07 15.70 -6.64
C LYS A 59 23.48 16.28 -6.80
N SER A 60 24.53 15.63 -6.26
CA SER A 60 25.92 16.08 -6.38
C SER A 60 26.92 14.95 -6.07
N THR A 61 27.99 14.88 -6.84
CA THR A 61 29.14 13.97 -6.61
C THR A 61 30.08 14.49 -5.52
N THR A 62 30.00 15.77 -5.18
CA THR A 62 30.90 16.45 -4.24
C THR A 62 30.34 16.47 -2.81
N THR A 63 29.02 16.48 -2.66
CA THR A 63 28.30 16.32 -1.38
C THR A 63 27.07 15.46 -1.62
N PRO A 64 27.04 14.18 -1.21
CA PRO A 64 25.93 13.29 -1.50
C PRO A 64 24.68 13.73 -0.73
N ASN A 65 23.80 14.46 -1.41
CA ASN A 65 22.44 14.70 -0.95
C ASN A 65 21.53 13.79 -1.79
N LEU A 66 21.09 12.68 -1.19
CA LEU A 66 20.22 11.70 -1.82
C LEU A 66 18.78 12.16 -1.68
N LYS A 67 18.08 12.32 -2.82
CA LYS A 67 16.63 12.56 -2.83
C LYS A 67 15.95 11.29 -3.34
N THR A 68 15.15 10.66 -2.49
CA THR A 68 14.27 9.55 -2.90
C THR A 68 12.91 10.11 -3.30
N GLU A 69 12.44 9.80 -4.50
CA GLU A 69 11.08 10.07 -4.95
C GLU A 69 10.32 8.76 -5.05
N ILE A 70 9.12 8.71 -4.48
CA ILE A 70 8.25 7.53 -4.55
C ILE A 70 7.02 7.91 -5.35
N MET A 71 6.80 7.21 -6.46
CA MET A 71 5.58 7.27 -7.26
C MET A 71 4.76 6.02 -6.98
N GLU A 72 3.46 6.17 -6.73
CA GLU A 72 2.57 5.04 -6.43
C GLU A 72 1.33 5.12 -7.31
N LEU A 73 0.97 3.99 -7.91
CA LEU A 73 -0.32 3.81 -8.56
C LEU A 73 -1.23 2.97 -7.66
N LYS A 74 -2.41 3.49 -7.35
CA LYS A 74 -3.39 2.84 -6.48
C LYS A 74 -4.57 2.34 -7.31
N ARG A 75 -4.92 1.07 -7.13
CA ARG A 75 -6.14 0.47 -7.72
C ARG A 75 -6.92 -0.31 -6.69
N ARG A 76 -8.22 -0.44 -6.93
CA ARG A 76 -9.18 -1.14 -6.06
C ARG A 76 -9.65 -2.40 -6.77
N VAL A 77 -9.72 -3.49 -6.02
CA VAL A 77 -10.35 -4.76 -6.42
C VAL A 77 -11.55 -4.96 -5.53
N SER A 78 -12.75 -4.96 -6.11
CA SER A 78 -13.97 -5.26 -5.37
C SER A 78 -14.01 -6.76 -5.03
N ILE A 79 -14.48 -7.06 -3.83
CA ILE A 79 -14.69 -8.42 -3.33
C ILE A 79 -16.16 -8.73 -3.04
N ASN A 80 -17.07 -7.82 -3.39
CA ASN A 80 -18.50 -7.91 -3.09
C ASN A 80 -19.22 -9.06 -3.80
N ASP A 81 -18.62 -9.60 -4.87
CA ASP A 81 -19.12 -10.74 -5.63
C ASP A 81 -18.49 -12.08 -5.20
N LEU A 82 -17.59 -12.07 -4.21
CA LEU A 82 -16.85 -13.23 -3.76
C LEU A 82 -17.30 -13.67 -2.37
N ASP A 83 -17.47 -14.97 -2.17
CA ASP A 83 -17.67 -15.58 -0.86
C ASP A 83 -16.33 -16.07 -0.33
N LEU A 84 -15.64 -15.24 0.47
CA LEU A 84 -14.28 -15.53 0.94
C LEU A 84 -14.18 -16.68 1.96
N ALA A 85 -15.32 -17.26 2.38
CA ALA A 85 -15.33 -18.55 3.09
C ALA A 85 -15.05 -19.73 2.13
N LYS A 86 -15.19 -19.54 0.81
CA LYS A 86 -14.93 -20.55 -0.21
C LYS A 86 -13.53 -20.43 -0.78
N TYR A 87 -12.82 -21.56 -0.79
CA TYR A 87 -11.48 -21.66 -1.38
C TYR A 87 -11.41 -21.18 -2.84
N ALA A 88 -12.43 -21.50 -3.65
CA ALA A 88 -12.49 -21.09 -5.06
C ALA A 88 -12.51 -19.56 -5.22
N ASP A 89 -13.26 -18.87 -4.36
CA ASP A 89 -13.43 -17.42 -4.43
C ASP A 89 -12.19 -16.69 -3.86
N VAL A 90 -11.49 -17.30 -2.89
CA VAL A 90 -10.15 -16.83 -2.46
C VAL A 90 -9.12 -16.97 -3.59
N ALA A 91 -9.16 -18.06 -4.35
CA ALA A 91 -8.27 -18.23 -5.51
C ALA A 91 -8.57 -17.20 -6.61
N GLU A 92 -9.85 -16.91 -6.86
CA GLU A 92 -10.29 -15.85 -7.78
C GLU A 92 -9.82 -14.46 -7.32
N LEU A 93 -9.94 -14.14 -6.03
CA LEU A 93 -9.41 -12.89 -5.46
C LEU A 93 -7.90 -12.76 -5.72
N ASN A 94 -7.13 -13.80 -5.45
CA ASN A 94 -5.68 -13.80 -5.69
C ASN A 94 -5.35 -13.57 -7.16
N SER A 95 -6.08 -14.22 -8.07
CA SER A 95 -5.94 -14.01 -9.53
C SER A 95 -6.21 -12.55 -9.93
N ARG A 96 -7.29 -11.95 -9.39
CA ARG A 96 -7.61 -10.53 -9.62
C ARG A 96 -6.53 -9.59 -9.11
N ILE A 97 -6.00 -9.85 -7.92
CA ILE A 97 -4.88 -9.07 -7.36
C ILE A 97 -3.65 -9.15 -8.24
N GLU A 98 -3.27 -10.34 -8.71
CA GLU A 98 -2.14 -10.54 -9.61
C GLU A 98 -2.31 -9.80 -10.95
N SER A 99 -3.51 -9.85 -11.54
CA SER A 99 -3.81 -9.14 -12.80
C SER A 99 -3.68 -7.63 -12.62
N VAL A 100 -4.33 -7.07 -11.60
CA VAL A 100 -4.33 -5.63 -11.36
C VAL A 100 -2.93 -5.14 -10.95
N ALA A 101 -2.16 -5.92 -10.20
CA ALA A 101 -0.77 -5.60 -9.87
C ALA A 101 0.11 -5.54 -11.14
N LYS A 102 -0.03 -6.52 -12.04
CA LYS A 102 0.68 -6.54 -13.32
C LYS A 102 0.34 -5.31 -14.17
N GLU A 103 -0.95 -5.03 -14.36
CA GLU A 103 -1.41 -3.88 -15.13
C GLU A 103 -0.98 -2.55 -14.51
N SER A 104 -0.93 -2.47 -13.18
CA SER A 104 -0.53 -1.24 -12.47
C SER A 104 0.95 -0.95 -12.68
N CYS A 105 1.79 -1.98 -12.59
CA CYS A 105 3.21 -1.84 -12.87
C CYS A 105 3.50 -1.56 -14.35
N GLN A 106 2.70 -2.11 -15.27
CA GLN A 106 2.79 -1.78 -16.69
C GLN A 106 2.46 -0.30 -16.95
N GLU A 107 1.35 0.21 -16.40
CA GLU A 107 1.01 1.63 -16.54
C GLU A 107 2.04 2.53 -15.86
N LEU A 108 2.50 2.17 -14.66
CA LEU A 108 3.54 2.93 -13.97
C LEU A 108 4.83 2.99 -14.79
N SER A 109 5.16 1.92 -15.54
CA SER A 109 6.32 1.89 -16.45
C SER A 109 6.21 2.84 -17.64
N GLU A 110 5.01 3.29 -17.98
CA GLU A 110 4.77 4.28 -19.04
C GLU A 110 4.86 5.72 -18.53
N LEU A 111 4.65 5.93 -17.22
CA LEU A 111 4.60 7.25 -16.57
C LEU A 111 5.90 7.66 -15.88
N SER A 112 6.81 6.72 -15.69
CA SER A 112 7.99 6.84 -14.83
C SER A 112 9.26 6.48 -15.60
N PRO A 113 10.47 6.91 -15.20
CA PRO A 113 11.73 6.37 -15.73
C PRO A 113 11.98 4.89 -15.37
N LEU A 114 10.94 4.14 -14.99
CA LEU A 114 10.93 2.68 -14.95
C LEU A 114 11.34 2.15 -16.32
N ASN A 115 12.43 1.39 -16.37
CA ASN A 115 12.81 0.76 -17.62
C ASN A 115 11.90 -0.45 -17.84
N ARG A 116 10.86 -0.29 -18.65
CA ARG A 116 9.98 -1.40 -19.08
C ARG A 116 10.75 -2.59 -19.67
N SER A 117 11.98 -2.36 -20.13
CA SER A 117 12.88 -3.36 -20.68
C SER A 117 13.70 -4.10 -19.62
N ASP A 118 13.62 -3.73 -18.33
CA ASP A 118 14.24 -4.44 -17.21
C ASP A 118 13.21 -5.40 -16.56
N PRO A 119 13.32 -6.72 -16.82
CA PRO A 119 12.42 -7.71 -16.23
C PRO A 119 12.53 -7.81 -14.71
N ALA A 120 13.70 -7.51 -14.14
CA ALA A 120 13.92 -7.57 -12.70
C ALA A 120 13.20 -6.42 -11.98
N GLU A 121 13.20 -5.23 -12.58
CA GLU A 121 12.47 -4.07 -12.08
C GLU A 121 10.95 -4.31 -12.13
N MET A 122 10.43 -4.79 -13.26
CA MET A 122 9.02 -5.15 -13.41
C MET A 122 8.57 -6.25 -12.44
N SER A 123 9.40 -7.28 -12.24
CA SER A 123 9.15 -8.35 -11.27
C SER A 123 9.09 -7.82 -9.84
N ARG A 124 9.98 -6.89 -9.48
CA ARG A 124 10.00 -6.24 -8.16
C ARG A 124 8.76 -5.39 -7.93
N CYS A 125 8.36 -4.58 -8.91
CA CYS A 125 7.13 -3.79 -8.82
C CYS A 125 5.93 -4.70 -8.55
N LYS A 126 5.76 -5.79 -9.34
CA LYS A 126 4.64 -6.72 -9.17
C LYS A 126 4.63 -7.37 -7.78
N LYS A 127 5.78 -7.84 -7.31
CA LYS A 127 5.91 -8.45 -5.97
C LYS A 127 5.54 -7.46 -4.87
N ASN A 128 5.99 -6.22 -4.95
CA ASN A 128 5.66 -5.19 -3.97
C ASN A 128 4.17 -4.83 -4.03
N ALA A 129 3.59 -4.76 -5.22
CA ALA A 129 2.18 -4.49 -5.41
C ALA A 129 1.29 -5.57 -4.79
N ILE A 130 1.61 -6.85 -5.00
CA ILE A 130 0.90 -7.97 -4.36
C ILE A 130 1.14 -7.95 -2.84
N ALA A 131 2.37 -7.73 -2.39
CA ALA A 131 2.67 -7.67 -0.95
C ALA A 131 1.89 -6.57 -0.23
N SER A 132 1.58 -5.46 -0.92
CA SER A 132 0.78 -4.36 -0.35
C SER A 132 -0.65 -4.75 0.02
N THR A 133 -1.21 -5.81 -0.57
CA THR A 133 -2.57 -6.26 -0.28
C THR A 133 -2.65 -7.25 0.87
N LYS A 134 -1.54 -7.89 1.24
CA LYS A 134 -1.54 -9.08 2.13
C LYS A 134 -2.38 -8.89 3.39
N GLN A 135 -2.17 -7.79 4.11
CA GLN A 135 -2.91 -7.51 5.34
C GLN A 135 -4.43 -7.36 5.10
N GLN A 136 -4.82 -6.67 4.03
CA GLN A 136 -6.23 -6.46 3.68
C GLN A 136 -6.89 -7.79 3.27
N THR A 137 -6.17 -8.61 2.49
CA THR A 137 -6.64 -9.93 2.06
C THR A 137 -6.79 -10.88 3.26
N ASP A 138 -5.78 -10.95 4.14
CA ASP A 138 -5.83 -11.78 5.34
C ASP A 138 -7.00 -11.35 6.24
N GLN A 139 -7.23 -10.05 6.41
CA GLN A 139 -8.34 -9.53 7.20
C GLN A 139 -9.70 -9.85 6.57
N ALA A 140 -9.87 -9.63 5.26
CA ALA A 140 -11.11 -9.93 4.56
C ALA A 140 -11.48 -11.43 4.60
N ILE A 141 -10.49 -12.31 4.53
CA ILE A 141 -10.69 -13.76 4.68
C ILE A 141 -11.04 -14.10 6.14
N ALA A 142 -10.38 -13.48 7.11
CA ALA A 142 -10.67 -13.71 8.53
C ALA A 142 -12.07 -13.24 8.94
N GLU A 143 -12.60 -12.18 8.31
CA GLU A 143 -13.96 -11.68 8.55
C GLU A 143 -15.05 -12.57 7.92
N ALA A 144 -14.70 -13.38 6.92
CA ALA A 144 -15.63 -14.28 6.24
C ALA A 144 -15.76 -15.67 6.88
N ASN A 145 -14.84 -16.04 7.79
CA ASN A 145 -14.82 -17.34 8.49
C ASN A 145 -15.27 -17.20 9.95
#